data_AF-A0A9D9SX66-F1
#
_entry.id   AF-A0A9D9SX66-F1
#
_cell.length_a   1.000
_cell.length_b   1.000
_cell.length_c   1.000
_cell.angle_alpha   90.00
_cell.angle_beta   90.00
_cell.angle_gamma   90.00
#
_symmetry.space_group_name_H-M   'P 1'
#
loop_
_entity.id
_entity.type
_entity.pdbx_description
1 polymer ?
#
loop_
_entity_poly.entity_id
_entity_poly.type
_entity_poly.pdbx_seq_one_letter_code
_entity_poly.pdbx_strand_id
1 'polypeptide(L)'
;MTIQISETLIINGQILGMNSCPPIPDGHPAIRYLTVEEIQKRPGHHITESTACWRGYLGTWEIQGDRLNLVKLVGRFHFDGSPPLHAHWVTGTLNIPEGPQISTAYVGFPLCERARLLDVENGLIVSQRTINVLQEQARMADSPQMGNIP
;
A
#
# COMPACT_ATOMS: atom_id res chain seq x y z
N MET A 1 -1.35 -17.12 -10.78
CA MET A 1 -1.55 -15.65 -10.73
C MET A 1 -0.23 -15.02 -10.31
N THR A 2 0.14 -13.88 -10.88
CA THR A 2 1.39 -13.17 -10.54
C THR A 2 1.23 -12.42 -9.21
N ILE A 3 2.32 -12.11 -8.51
CA ILE A 3 2.28 -11.41 -7.21
C ILE A 3 2.10 -9.91 -7.47
N GLN A 4 1.31 -9.22 -6.65
CA GLN A 4 1.14 -7.77 -6.75
C GLN A 4 2.40 -7.08 -6.23
N ILE A 5 2.98 -6.17 -7.02
CA ILE A 5 4.12 -5.37 -6.59
C ILE A 5 3.76 -4.54 -5.34
N SER A 6 4.60 -4.66 -4.31
CA SER A 6 4.49 -3.89 -3.07
C SER A 6 4.73 -2.40 -3.34
N GLU A 7 4.01 -1.55 -2.62
CA GLU A 7 4.28 -0.12 -2.64
C GLU A 7 5.51 0.23 -1.81
N THR A 8 6.04 1.43 -2.02
CA THR A 8 7.18 1.93 -1.25
C THR A 8 6.69 2.83 -0.12
N LEU A 9 7.21 2.61 1.09
CA LEU A 9 6.99 3.46 2.25
C LEU A 9 8.33 4.01 2.75
N ILE A 10 8.37 5.32 3.00
CA ILE A 10 9.49 6.01 3.63
C ILE A 10 9.07 6.35 5.06
N ILE A 11 9.81 5.87 6.05
CA ILE A 11 9.56 6.17 7.47
C ILE A 11 10.89 6.38 8.20
N ASN A 12 11.05 7.50 8.89
CA ASN A 12 12.30 7.86 9.57
C ASN A 12 13.55 7.79 8.66
N GLY A 13 13.39 8.13 7.37
CA GLY A 13 14.44 8.04 6.36
C GLY A 13 14.75 6.62 5.86
N GLN A 14 14.07 5.59 6.37
CA GLN A 14 14.20 4.21 5.90
C GLN A 14 13.21 3.93 4.77
N ILE A 15 13.68 3.30 3.70
CA ILE A 15 12.86 2.84 2.57
C ILE A 15 12.45 1.40 2.85
N LEU A 16 11.14 1.17 2.96
CA LEU A 16 10.52 -0.11 3.25
C LEU A 16 9.51 -0.48 2.16
N GLY A 17 9.24 -1.78 2.04
CA GLY A 17 8.08 -2.26 1.29
C GLY A 17 6.81 -2.11 2.13
N MET A 18 5.67 -1.88 1.47
CA MET A 18 4.36 -1.83 2.09
C MET A 18 3.45 -2.86 1.43
N ASN A 19 2.93 -3.78 2.24
CA ASN A 19 1.98 -4.81 1.83
C ASN A 19 0.54 -4.29 1.99
N SER A 20 0.34 -3.07 1.54
CA SER A 20 -0.94 -2.38 1.50
C SER A 20 -0.98 -1.53 0.25
N CYS A 21 -2.18 -1.27 -0.22
CA CYS A 21 -2.43 -0.53 -1.44
C CYS A 21 -3.45 0.56 -1.14
N PRO A 22 -3.08 1.64 -0.42
CA PRO A 22 -3.98 2.76 -0.20
C PRO A 22 -4.56 3.23 -1.53
N PRO A 23 -5.88 3.38 -1.63
CA PRO A 23 -6.51 3.75 -2.89
C PRO A 23 -6.10 5.18 -3.27
N ILE A 24 -5.99 5.39 -4.58
CA ILE A 24 -5.96 6.73 -5.16
C ILE A 24 -7.41 7.12 -5.45
N PRO A 25 -7.92 8.23 -4.87
CA PRO A 25 -9.31 8.63 -5.04
C PRO A 25 -9.56 9.15 -6.45
N ASP A 26 -10.72 8.81 -7.00
CA ASP A 26 -11.19 9.32 -8.27
C ASP A 26 -11.50 10.83 -8.16
N GLY A 27 -11.06 11.62 -9.15
CA GLY A 27 -11.39 13.04 -9.23
C GLY A 27 -10.70 13.95 -8.19
N HIS A 28 -9.65 13.47 -7.52
CA HIS A 28 -8.88 14.33 -6.60
C HIS A 28 -8.23 15.50 -7.36
N PRO A 29 -8.35 16.75 -6.88
CA PRO A 29 -7.95 17.94 -7.64
C PRO A 29 -6.45 17.98 -8.01
N ALA A 30 -5.61 17.28 -7.25
CA ALA A 30 -4.18 17.18 -7.50
C ALA A 30 -3.75 15.90 -8.25
N ILE A 31 -4.67 14.97 -8.52
CA ILE A 31 -4.34 13.67 -9.16
C ILE A 31 -5.28 13.44 -10.33
N ARG A 32 -4.73 13.23 -11.52
CA ARG A 32 -5.50 12.93 -12.73
C ARG A 32 -5.10 11.62 -13.37
N TYR A 33 -6.00 11.09 -14.18
CA TYR A 33 -5.67 10.02 -15.11
C TYR A 33 -4.79 10.54 -16.25
N LEU A 34 -3.86 9.71 -16.67
CA LEU A 34 -3.10 9.91 -17.90
C LEU A 34 -3.78 9.20 -19.07
N THR A 35 -3.67 9.78 -20.26
CA THR A 35 -4.01 9.07 -21.50
C THR A 35 -2.98 7.98 -21.80
N VAL A 36 -3.31 7.02 -22.65
CA VAL A 36 -2.38 5.96 -23.09
C VAL A 36 -1.10 6.56 -23.69
N GLU A 37 -1.24 7.60 -24.52
CA GLU A 37 -0.11 8.29 -25.13
C GLU A 37 0.78 9.00 -24.11
N GLU A 38 0.18 9.61 -23.07
CA GLU A 38 0.93 10.23 -21.98
C GLU A 38 1.67 9.18 -21.16
N ILE A 39 1.06 8.02 -20.90
CA ILE A 39 1.68 6.91 -20.18
C ILE A 39 2.90 6.40 -20.95
N GLN A 40 2.76 6.09 -22.25
CA GLN A 40 3.83 5.53 -23.08
C GLN A 40 5.07 6.43 -23.16
N LYS A 41 4.90 7.75 -23.06
CA LYS A 41 5.99 8.72 -23.06
C LYS A 41 6.75 8.81 -21.73
N ARG A 42 6.24 8.20 -20.66
CA ARG A 42 6.81 8.33 -19.31
C ARG A 42 7.77 7.17 -18.97
N PRO A 43 8.83 7.45 -18.19
CA PRO A 43 9.61 6.40 -17.58
C PRO A 43 8.72 5.59 -16.61
N GLY A 44 8.82 4.26 -16.67
CA GLY A 44 8.00 3.37 -15.84
C GLY A 44 6.63 2.99 -16.41
N HIS A 45 6.33 3.31 -17.67
CA HIS A 45 5.06 2.93 -18.33
C HIS A 45 4.78 1.42 -18.30
N HIS A 46 5.82 0.57 -18.35
CA HIS A 46 5.68 -0.89 -18.25
C HIS A 46 4.95 -1.36 -16.97
N ILE A 47 4.87 -0.53 -15.92
CA ILE A 47 4.07 -0.81 -14.72
C ILE A 47 2.59 -0.98 -15.07
N THR A 48 2.06 -0.23 -16.05
CA THR A 48 0.65 -0.35 -16.45
C THR A 48 0.36 -1.60 -17.29
N GLU A 49 1.40 -2.17 -17.90
CA GLU A 49 1.33 -3.34 -18.78
C GLU A 49 1.74 -4.64 -18.05
N SER A 50 2.28 -4.51 -16.84
CA SER A 50 2.78 -5.63 -16.06
C SER A 50 1.64 -6.42 -15.42
N THR A 51 1.63 -7.74 -15.64
CA THR A 51 0.75 -8.67 -14.93
C THR A 51 1.10 -8.81 -13.45
N ALA A 52 2.21 -8.22 -12.98
CA ALA A 52 2.57 -8.13 -11.56
C ALA A 52 2.07 -6.81 -10.91
N CYS A 53 1.45 -5.90 -11.65
CA CYS A 53 0.87 -4.66 -11.11
C CYS A 53 -0.57 -4.48 -11.59
N TRP A 54 -1.51 -5.22 -10.99
CA TRP A 54 -2.91 -5.24 -11.39
C TRP A 54 -3.61 -3.88 -11.23
N ARG A 55 -3.14 -3.10 -10.25
CA ARG A 55 -3.61 -1.73 -10.02
C ARG A 55 -3.12 -0.75 -11.07
N GLY A 56 -2.13 -1.12 -11.89
CA GLY A 56 -1.50 -0.28 -12.92
C GLY A 56 -1.00 1.07 -12.41
N TYR A 57 -0.64 1.15 -11.13
CA TYR A 57 0.14 2.25 -10.56
C TYR A 57 0.95 1.76 -9.36
N LEU A 58 1.98 2.54 -9.03
CA LEU A 58 2.81 2.37 -7.87
C LEU A 58 2.92 3.71 -7.12
N GLY A 59 2.45 3.73 -5.88
CA GLY A 59 2.68 4.84 -4.96
C GLY A 59 4.01 4.70 -4.20
N THR A 60 4.67 5.83 -3.97
CA THR A 60 5.64 5.99 -2.89
C THR A 60 5.02 6.92 -1.85
N TRP A 61 4.97 6.43 -0.62
CA TRP A 61 4.38 7.12 0.51
C TRP A 61 5.45 7.45 1.53
N GLU A 62 5.23 8.50 2.31
CA GLU A 62 6.12 8.93 3.37
C GLU A 62 5.32 9.25 4.62
N ILE A 63 5.80 8.76 5.77
CA ILE A 63 5.29 9.16 7.08
C ILE A 63 6.24 10.22 7.64
N GLN A 64 5.72 11.45 7.73
CA GLN A 64 6.39 12.58 8.37
C GLN A 64 5.63 12.95 9.65
N GLY A 65 6.23 12.67 10.82
CA GLY A 65 5.51 12.77 12.09
C GLY A 65 4.39 11.73 12.16
N ASP A 66 3.15 12.18 12.30
CA ASP A 66 1.93 11.37 12.27
C ASP A 66 1.22 11.41 10.91
N ARG A 67 1.75 12.12 9.91
CA ARG A 67 1.08 12.32 8.62
C ARG A 67 1.56 11.35 7.57
N LEU A 68 0.62 10.66 6.94
CA LEU A 68 0.83 9.89 5.73
C LEU A 68 0.74 10.81 4.50
N ASN A 69 1.78 10.80 3.67
CA ASN A 69 1.87 11.62 2.47
C ASN A 69 2.15 10.77 1.24
N LEU A 70 1.54 11.09 0.11
CA LEU A 70 1.93 10.58 -1.20
C LEU A 70 3.05 11.46 -1.76
N VAL A 71 4.22 10.88 -2.02
CA VAL A 71 5.41 11.63 -2.49
C VAL A 71 5.79 11.31 -3.93
N LYS A 72 5.35 10.16 -4.46
CA LYS A 72 5.55 9.79 -5.86
C LYS A 72 4.43 8.88 -6.34
N LEU A 73 4.06 9.05 -7.60
CA LEU A 73 3.08 8.21 -8.28
C LEU A 73 3.57 7.89 -9.69
N VAL A 74 3.59 6.61 -10.05
CA VAL A 74 3.98 6.12 -11.38
C VAL A 74 2.91 5.17 -11.91
N GLY A 75 2.61 5.23 -13.20
CA GLY A 75 1.63 4.36 -13.87
C GLY A 75 0.50 5.17 -14.50
N ARG A 76 -0.74 4.73 -14.32
CA ARG A 76 -1.93 5.32 -14.97
C ARG A 76 -2.35 6.70 -14.43
N PHE A 77 -1.77 7.12 -13.31
CA PHE A 77 -2.08 8.38 -12.66
C PHE A 77 -0.89 9.33 -12.73
N HIS A 78 -1.20 10.62 -12.81
CA HIS A 78 -0.23 11.68 -12.63
C HIS A 78 -0.64 12.57 -11.47
N PHE A 79 0.36 12.90 -10.67
CA PHE A 79 0.25 13.89 -9.64
C PHE A 79 0.60 15.26 -10.24
N ASP A 80 -0.42 16.11 -10.40
CA ASP A 80 -0.28 17.49 -10.90
C ASP A 80 0.06 18.47 -9.76
N GLY A 81 -0.14 18.07 -8.50
CA GLY A 81 0.26 18.84 -7.33
C GLY A 81 1.77 18.77 -7.03
N SER A 82 2.23 19.61 -6.10
CA SER A 82 3.59 19.54 -5.58
C SER A 82 3.68 18.53 -4.43
N PRO A 83 4.55 17.50 -4.50
CA PRO A 83 4.78 16.60 -3.37
C PRO A 83 5.48 17.32 -2.21
N PRO A 84 5.26 16.89 -0.97
CA PRO A 84 4.37 15.80 -0.52
C PRO A 84 2.88 16.18 -0.51
N LEU A 85 1.98 15.26 -0.90
CA LEU A 85 0.53 15.43 -0.77
C LEU A 85 0.00 14.69 0.46
N HIS A 86 -0.59 15.43 1.40
CA HIS A 86 -1.24 14.83 2.57
C HIS A 86 -2.40 13.92 2.16
N ALA A 87 -2.31 12.65 2.54
CA ALA A 87 -3.22 11.58 2.11
C ALA A 87 -4.49 11.51 2.97
N HIS A 88 -5.21 12.64 3.10
CA HIS A 88 -6.34 12.76 4.01
C HIS A 88 -7.52 11.81 3.70
N TRP A 89 -7.54 11.20 2.52
CA TRP A 89 -8.55 10.24 2.08
C TRP A 89 -8.24 8.80 2.54
N VAL A 90 -7.04 8.54 3.08
CA VAL A 90 -6.63 7.20 3.50
C VAL A 90 -7.09 6.95 4.93
N THR A 91 -7.92 5.93 5.09
CA THR A 91 -8.32 5.37 6.40
C THR A 91 -8.24 3.85 6.32
N GLY A 92 -7.70 3.20 7.36
CA GLY A 92 -7.51 1.75 7.43
C GLY A 92 -6.16 1.38 8.04
N THR A 93 -5.78 0.11 7.94
CA THR A 93 -4.51 -0.38 8.51
C THR A 93 -3.47 -0.62 7.41
N LEU A 94 -2.31 0.04 7.50
CA LEU A 94 -1.14 -0.24 6.67
C LEU A 94 -0.34 -1.39 7.26
N ASN A 95 0.07 -2.33 6.42
CA ASN A 95 0.88 -3.49 6.78
C ASN A 95 2.29 -3.34 6.22
N ILE A 96 3.26 -3.23 7.13
CA ILE A 96 4.68 -3.15 6.82
C ILE A 96 5.30 -4.49 7.20
N PRO A 97 5.70 -5.34 6.23
CA PRO A 97 6.36 -6.60 6.52
C PRO A 97 7.74 -6.36 7.17
N GLU A 98 8.02 -7.10 8.24
CA GLU A 98 9.27 -7.03 9.00
C GLU A 98 9.85 -8.43 9.26
N GLY A 99 11.18 -8.53 9.26
CA GLY A 99 11.88 -9.78 9.58
C GLY A 99 11.96 -10.76 8.40
N PRO A 100 12.34 -12.02 8.67
CA PRO A 100 12.53 -13.03 7.64
C PRO A 100 11.23 -13.30 6.86
N GLN A 101 11.37 -13.44 5.53
CA GLN A 101 10.27 -13.90 4.69
C GLN A 101 9.98 -15.38 5.00
N ILE A 102 8.76 -15.67 5.42
CA ILE A 102 8.29 -17.03 5.69
C ILE A 102 7.88 -17.70 4.38
N SER A 103 7.11 -16.99 3.55
CA SER A 103 6.63 -17.55 2.29
C SER A 103 6.42 -16.48 1.23
N THR A 104 6.62 -16.90 0.00
CA THR A 104 6.15 -16.16 -1.17
C THR A 104 4.66 -16.47 -1.32
N ALA A 105 3.77 -15.54 -0.99
CA ALA A 105 2.34 -15.78 -1.17
C ALA A 105 2.04 -16.00 -2.66
N TYR A 106 1.29 -17.06 -2.99
CA TYR A 106 0.85 -17.35 -4.37
C TYR A 106 -0.09 -16.28 -4.94
N VAL A 107 -0.69 -15.45 -4.07
CA VAL A 107 -1.55 -14.30 -4.41
C VAL A 107 -1.29 -13.20 -3.38
N GLY A 108 -1.07 -11.95 -3.83
CA GLY A 108 -0.93 -10.80 -2.93
C GLY A 108 0.51 -10.35 -2.73
N PHE A 109 1.00 -10.35 -1.49
CA PHE A 109 2.31 -9.83 -1.08
C PHE A 109 3.15 -10.90 -0.35
N PRO A 110 4.48 -10.76 -0.30
CA PRO A 110 5.34 -11.63 0.50
C PRO A 110 4.94 -11.64 1.98
N LEU A 111 4.96 -12.83 2.61
CA LEU A 111 4.66 -13.00 4.03
C LEU A 111 5.96 -12.99 4.84
N CYS A 112 6.06 -12.11 5.83
CA CYS A 112 7.17 -12.09 6.78
C CYS A 112 6.75 -12.53 8.17
N GLU A 113 7.71 -12.92 9.00
CA GLU A 113 7.49 -13.35 10.38
C GLU A 113 6.73 -12.33 11.21
N ARG A 114 7.06 -11.06 11.02
CA ARG A 114 6.45 -9.94 11.72
C ARG A 114 5.81 -8.98 10.74
N ALA A 115 4.80 -8.28 11.23
CA ALA A 115 4.21 -7.17 10.53
C ALA A 115 4.05 -6.01 11.52
N ARG A 116 4.50 -4.83 11.11
CA ARG A 116 4.14 -3.58 11.77
C ARG A 116 2.88 -3.04 11.13
N LEU A 117 1.83 -2.96 11.93
CA LEU A 117 0.52 -2.47 11.55
C LEU A 117 0.38 -1.02 12.01
N LEU A 118 0.08 -0.13 11.07
CA LEU A 118 -0.21 1.28 11.35
C LEU A 118 -1.68 1.55 11.07
N ASP A 119 -2.43 1.94 12.10
CA ASP A 119 -3.82 2.36 11.91
C ASP A 119 -3.83 3.82 11.50
N VAL A 120 -4.53 4.10 10.41
CA VAL A 120 -4.62 5.41 9.77
C VAL A 120 -6.06 5.89 9.80
N GLU A 121 -6.27 7.12 10.23
CA GLU A 121 -7.54 7.84 10.15
C GLU A 121 -7.34 9.17 9.46
N ASN A 122 -8.00 9.38 8.31
CA ASN A 122 -7.92 10.61 7.53
C ASN A 122 -6.47 11.06 7.24
N GLY A 123 -5.61 10.11 6.87
CA GLY A 123 -4.19 10.36 6.60
C GLY A 123 -3.30 10.53 7.83
N LEU A 124 -3.84 10.37 9.05
CA LEU A 124 -3.08 10.45 10.31
C LEU A 124 -2.86 9.07 10.92
N ILE A 125 -1.64 8.77 11.35
CA ILE A 125 -1.31 7.56 12.08
C ILE A 125 -1.80 7.72 13.52
N VAL A 126 -2.85 6.97 13.88
CA VAL A 126 -3.47 7.04 15.22
C VAL A 126 -3.00 5.94 16.15
N SER A 127 -2.49 4.83 15.60
CA SER A 127 -1.99 3.70 16.37
C SER A 127 -0.93 2.92 15.59
N GLN A 128 -0.02 2.29 16.34
CA GLN A 128 0.98 1.40 15.81
C GLN A 128 1.09 0.16 16.70
N ARG A 129 1.11 -1.03 16.09
CA ARG A 129 1.38 -2.30 16.77
C ARG A 129 2.23 -3.21 15.91
N THR A 130 3.01 -4.10 16.54
CA THR A 130 3.73 -5.15 15.84
C THR A 130 3.16 -6.51 16.24
N ILE A 131 2.91 -7.35 15.25
CA ILE A 131 2.37 -8.70 15.44
C ILE A 131 3.37 -9.75 14.94
N ASN A 132 3.33 -10.94 15.53
CA ASN A 132 3.85 -12.15 14.87
C ASN A 132 2.74 -12.70 13.97
N VAL A 133 3.03 -12.81 12.68
CA VAL A 133 2.01 -13.09 11.66
C VAL A 133 1.42 -14.50 11.82
N LEU A 134 2.24 -15.49 12.18
CA LEU A 134 1.78 -16.87 12.35
C LEU A 134 0.91 -17.04 13.60
N GLN A 135 1.29 -16.41 14.71
CA GLN A 135 0.49 -16.44 15.94
C GLN A 135 -0.85 -15.73 15.75
N GLU A 136 -0.86 -14.61 15.04
CA GLU A 136 -2.09 -13.87 14.74
C GLU A 136 -3.03 -14.67 13.84
N GLN A 137 -2.49 -15.35 12.82
CA GLN A 137 -3.29 -16.25 11.96
C GLN A 137 -3.89 -17.42 12.73
N ALA A 138 -3.13 -18.06 13.63
CA ALA A 138 -3.64 -19.12 14.49
C ALA A 138 -4.80 -18.62 15.37
N ARG A 139 -4.63 -17.45 16.00
CA ARG A 139 -5.68 -16.82 16.81
C ARG A 139 -6.96 -16.52 16.02
N MET A 140 -6.82 -16.07 14.77
CA MET A 140 -7.97 -15.80 13.89
C MET A 140 -8.66 -17.10 13.43
N ALA A 141 -7.90 -18.16 13.17
CA ALA A 141 -8.45 -19.47 12.80
C ALA A 141 -9.21 -20.12 13.96
N ASP A 142 -8.75 -19.91 15.20
CA ASP A 142 -9.37 -20.42 16.42
C ASP A 142 -10.56 -19.56 16.90
N SER A 143 -10.82 -18.41 16.27
CA SER A 143 -11.99 -17.58 16.55
C SER A 143 -13.20 -18.11 15.79
N PRO A 144 -14.25 -18.66 16.46
CA PRO A 144 -15.42 -19.16 15.76
C PRO A 144 -16.09 -18.02 15.01
N GLN A 145 -16.25 -18.15 13.70
CA GLN A 145 -17.05 -17.22 12.91
C GLN A 145 -18.47 -17.21 13.47
N MET A 146 -18.83 -16.16 14.20
CA MET A 146 -20.21 -15.87 14.53
C MET A 146 -20.94 -15.51 13.24
N GLY A 147 -21.90 -16.35 12.87
CA GLY A 147 -23.00 -15.96 12.00
C GLY A 147 -22.96 -16.59 10.62
N ASN A 148 -23.27 -17.89 10.56
CA ASN A 148 -24.29 -18.30 9.60
C ASN A 148 -25.53 -17.44 9.87
N ILE A 149 -25.89 -16.58 8.93
CA ILE A 149 -27.22 -15.96 8.86
C ILE A 149 -27.84 -16.49 7.56
N PRO A 150 -29.07 -17.04 7.65
CA PRO A 150 -29.68 -17.92 6.65
C PRO A 150 -30.01 -17.26 5.30
#